data_AF-A0A8C0SK38-F1
#
_entry.id   AF-A0A8C0SK38-F1
#
_cell.length_a   1.000
_cell.length_b   1.000
_cell.length_c   1.000
_cell.angle_alpha   90.00
_cell.angle_beta   90.00
_cell.angle_gamma   90.00
#
_symmetry.space_group_name_H-M   'P 1'
#
loop_
_entity.id
_entity.type
_entity.pdbx_description
1 polymer ?
#
loop_
_entity_poly.entity_id
_entity_poly.type
_entity_poly.pdbx_seq_one_letter_code
_entity_poly.pdbx_strand_id
1 'polypeptide(L)'
;MENTENSVDAKSFKNAETKILHGSKSMDSGMSFDNSYKMDYPEMGLCIIINNKNFHKSTGMAPRSGTDVDAANLRETFTNLKYEVRNKNDLTCEEILELMNSVSKEDHSKRSSFVCVLLSHGDEGIIFGTNGPVDLRKVTGFFRGDYCRSLTGKPKLFIIQVTIPGEIQRMDPGSSSHFVRC
;
A
#
# COMPACT_ATOMS: atom_id res chain seq x y z
N MET A 1 38.80 -38.55 -7.15
CA MET A 1 39.39 -37.36 -6.52
C MET A 1 40.16 -36.62 -7.59
N GLU A 2 39.84 -35.34 -7.71
CA GLU A 2 40.31 -34.36 -8.71
C GLU A 2 41.83 -34.32 -8.89
N ASN A 3 42.26 -34.00 -10.12
CA ASN A 3 42.80 -32.67 -10.44
C ASN A 3 43.05 -32.58 -11.96
N THR A 4 42.35 -31.66 -12.62
CA THR A 4 42.59 -31.32 -14.04
C THR A 4 42.94 -29.83 -14.09
N GLU A 5 44.21 -29.53 -14.30
CA GLU A 5 44.68 -28.19 -14.65
C GLU A 5 44.59 -28.06 -16.18
N ASN A 6 43.80 -27.10 -16.67
CA ASN A 6 43.79 -26.74 -18.10
C ASN A 6 44.21 -25.28 -18.29
N SER A 7 45.38 -25.15 -18.91
CA SER A 7 46.00 -23.95 -19.46
C SER A 7 45.12 -23.32 -20.54
N VAL A 8 45.01 -21.98 -20.55
CA VAL A 8 44.28 -21.21 -21.56
C VAL A 8 45.26 -20.43 -22.44
N ASP A 9 45.44 -20.91 -23.67
CA ASP A 9 46.19 -20.21 -24.72
C ASP A 9 45.27 -19.30 -25.55
N ALA A 10 45.69 -18.04 -25.69
CA ALA A 10 45.05 -17.03 -26.52
C ALA A 10 45.31 -17.27 -28.01
N LYS A 11 44.26 -17.21 -28.85
CA LYS A 11 44.40 -17.08 -30.31
C LYS A 11 43.58 -15.91 -30.84
N SER A 12 44.33 -14.97 -31.42
CA SER A 12 43.91 -13.82 -32.22
C SER A 12 43.50 -14.25 -33.63
N PHE A 13 42.44 -13.68 -34.22
CA PHE A 13 42.30 -13.53 -35.68
C PHE A 13 41.39 -12.36 -36.11
N LYS A 14 42.05 -11.40 -36.80
CA LYS A 14 41.72 -10.69 -38.06
C LYS A 14 40.62 -9.61 -38.15
N ASN A 15 41.11 -8.43 -38.55
CA ASN A 15 40.46 -7.24 -39.11
C ASN A 15 39.55 -7.50 -40.31
N ALA A 16 38.42 -6.78 -40.36
CA ALA A 16 37.80 -6.28 -41.58
C ALA A 16 37.17 -4.90 -41.32
N GLU A 17 37.77 -3.85 -41.91
CA GLU A 17 37.22 -2.51 -42.13
C GLU A 17 36.18 -2.55 -43.27
N THR A 18 35.17 -1.70 -43.48
CA THR A 18 34.49 -0.57 -42.80
C THR A 18 33.23 -0.31 -43.64
N LYS A 19 32.07 -0.01 -43.04
CA LYS A 19 31.07 0.91 -43.66
C LYS A 19 30.42 1.78 -42.59
N ILE A 20 30.77 3.07 -42.65
CA ILE A 20 30.22 4.15 -41.84
C ILE A 20 28.76 4.38 -42.25
N LEU A 21 27.85 4.28 -41.28
CA LEU A 21 26.51 4.86 -41.38
C LEU A 21 26.37 5.88 -40.24
N HIS A 22 26.26 7.14 -40.67
CA HIS A 22 26.09 8.33 -39.85
C HIS A 22 24.73 8.27 -39.16
N GLY A 23 24.72 8.15 -37.83
CA GLY A 23 23.52 8.17 -37.03
C GLY A 23 23.86 8.57 -35.61
N SER A 24 24.02 9.87 -35.38
CA SER A 24 24.21 10.44 -34.05
C SER A 24 23.01 10.11 -33.16
N LYS A 25 23.15 9.08 -32.32
CA LYS A 25 22.34 8.93 -31.12
C LYS A 25 23.31 9.01 -29.95
N SER A 26 23.31 10.17 -29.30
CA SER A 26 23.92 10.35 -27.99
C SER A 26 23.30 9.35 -27.02
N MET A 27 24.01 8.24 -26.79
CA MET A 27 23.73 7.38 -25.65
C MET A 27 24.50 7.95 -24.47
N ASP A 28 23.97 9.01 -23.89
CA ASP A 28 24.29 9.34 -22.49
C ASP A 28 23.18 8.73 -21.64
N SER A 29 23.19 7.41 -21.49
CA SER A 29 22.49 6.77 -20.39
C SER A 29 23.51 6.56 -19.28
N GLY A 30 23.91 7.67 -18.64
CA GLY A 30 24.58 7.63 -17.35
C GLY A 30 23.82 6.68 -16.43
N MET A 31 24.56 5.87 -15.66
CA MET A 31 24.00 4.82 -14.80
C MET A 31 22.83 5.36 -13.97
N SER A 32 21.61 5.02 -14.38
CA SER A 32 20.39 5.39 -13.66
C SER A 32 20.23 4.42 -12.51
N PHE A 33 20.42 4.91 -11.29
CA PHE A 33 20.06 4.18 -10.08
C PHE A 33 18.56 4.38 -9.82
N ASP A 34 17.78 3.34 -10.06
CA ASP A 34 16.33 3.32 -9.78
C ASP A 34 16.07 3.04 -8.29
N ASN A 35 16.31 4.05 -7.46
CA ASN A 35 16.16 3.98 -6.01
C ASN A 35 14.76 4.41 -5.52
N SER A 36 13.83 4.72 -6.41
CA SER A 36 12.50 5.23 -6.07
C SER A 36 11.40 4.52 -6.85
N TYR A 37 10.20 4.45 -6.28
CA TYR A 37 9.06 3.90 -7.02
C TYR A 37 8.69 4.83 -8.17
N LYS A 38 8.38 4.22 -9.33
CA LYS A 38 7.79 4.91 -10.48
C LYS A 38 6.38 5.41 -10.11
N MET A 39 6.25 6.73 -9.88
CA MET A 39 5.00 7.38 -9.44
C MET A 39 4.32 8.24 -10.53
N ASP A 40 4.80 8.19 -11.77
CA ASP A 40 4.34 8.96 -12.94
C ASP A 40 3.39 8.17 -13.87
N TYR A 41 2.70 7.14 -13.37
CA TYR A 41 1.61 6.51 -14.11
C TYR A 41 0.44 7.51 -14.29
N PRO A 42 -0.51 7.26 -15.23
CA PRO A 42 -1.62 8.17 -15.48
C PRO A 42 -2.47 8.53 -14.24
N GLU A 43 -2.57 7.62 -13.28
CA GLU A 43 -3.29 7.81 -12.02
C GLU A 43 -2.36 7.57 -10.83
N MET A 44 -2.49 8.33 -9.76
CA MET A 44 -1.78 8.02 -8.51
C MET A 44 -2.23 6.68 -7.95
N GLY A 45 -3.54 6.44 -7.91
CA GLY A 45 -4.12 5.21 -7.41
C GLY A 45 -5.37 5.43 -6.60
N LEU A 46 -5.85 4.35 -5.98
CA LEU A 46 -6.98 4.40 -5.06
C LEU A 46 -6.51 4.71 -3.64
N CYS A 47 -7.30 5.52 -2.95
CA CYS A 47 -7.27 5.63 -1.49
C CYS A 47 -8.62 5.15 -0.93
N ILE A 48 -8.64 3.96 -0.35
CA ILE A 48 -9.83 3.40 0.29
C ILE A 48 -9.80 3.76 1.77
N ILE A 49 -10.79 4.51 2.23
CA ILE A 49 -10.93 4.88 3.65
C ILE A 49 -12.11 4.11 4.22
N ILE A 50 -11.85 3.19 5.15
CA ILE A 50 -12.86 2.49 5.93
C ILE A 50 -12.96 3.18 7.30
N ASN A 51 -14.09 3.83 7.55
CA ASN A 51 -14.37 4.58 8.75
C ASN A 51 -15.47 3.88 9.56
N ASN A 52 -15.06 3.01 10.50
CA ASN A 52 -15.97 2.33 11.39
C ASN A 52 -16.11 3.16 12.68
N LYS A 53 -17.28 3.78 12.82
CA LYS A 53 -17.67 4.63 13.94
C LYS A 53 -18.65 3.91 14.85
N ASN A 54 -19.69 3.30 14.27
CA ASN A 54 -20.79 2.70 15.00
C ASN A 54 -20.71 1.18 14.92
N PHE A 55 -20.69 0.52 16.07
CA PHE A 55 -20.56 -0.93 16.18
C PHE A 55 -21.87 -1.57 16.65
N HIS A 56 -22.08 -2.83 16.29
CA HIS A 56 -23.26 -3.57 16.71
C HIS A 56 -23.29 -3.68 18.23
N LYS A 57 -24.46 -3.46 18.83
CA LYS A 57 -24.64 -3.50 20.30
C LYS A 57 -24.16 -4.80 20.93
N SER A 58 -24.29 -5.93 20.22
CA SER A 58 -23.83 -7.25 20.67
C SER A 58 -22.33 -7.35 20.91
N THR A 59 -21.53 -6.45 20.32
CA THR A 59 -20.07 -6.41 20.50
C THR A 59 -19.63 -5.72 21.79
N GLY A 60 -20.52 -4.92 22.41
CA GLY A 60 -20.17 -4.10 23.58
C GLY A 60 -19.19 -2.95 23.29
N MET A 61 -18.79 -2.73 22.03
CA MET A 61 -17.86 -1.66 21.66
C MET A 61 -18.54 -0.28 21.68
N ALA A 62 -17.82 0.71 22.18
CA ALA A 62 -18.30 2.10 22.21
C ALA A 62 -18.20 2.76 20.82
N PRO A 63 -19.05 3.74 20.49
CA PRO A 63 -18.87 4.53 19.28
C PRO A 63 -17.55 5.32 19.28
N ARG A 64 -16.90 5.44 18.12
CA ARG A 64 -15.63 6.17 17.97
C ARG A 64 -15.83 7.65 17.65
N SER A 65 -16.18 8.44 18.65
CA SER A 65 -16.29 9.90 18.52
C SER A 65 -15.00 10.52 17.98
N GLY A 66 -15.10 11.42 17.00
CA GLY A 66 -13.95 12.08 16.35
C GLY A 66 -13.48 11.43 15.04
N THR A 67 -13.80 10.16 14.79
CA THR A 67 -13.32 9.45 13.58
C THR A 67 -13.80 10.06 12.26
N ASP A 68 -14.93 10.78 12.26
CA ASP A 68 -15.42 11.46 11.06
C ASP A 68 -14.53 12.66 10.68
N VAL A 69 -13.92 13.30 11.67
CA VAL A 69 -12.93 14.37 11.45
C VAL A 69 -11.68 13.78 10.80
N ASP A 70 -11.19 12.65 11.32
CA ASP A 70 -10.07 11.93 10.72
C ASP A 70 -10.38 11.53 9.27
N ALA A 71 -11.55 10.92 9.03
CA ALA A 71 -11.97 10.47 7.71
C ALA A 71 -12.09 11.63 6.69
N ALA A 72 -12.58 12.79 7.14
CA ALA A 72 -12.66 14.00 6.32
C ALA A 72 -11.27 14.56 5.99
N ASN A 73 -10.39 14.69 6.99
CA ASN A 73 -9.03 15.19 6.82
C ASN A 73 -8.21 14.28 5.88
N LEU A 74 -8.34 12.96 6.04
CA LEU A 74 -7.71 11.98 5.17
C LEU A 74 -8.24 12.07 3.74
N ARG A 75 -9.56 12.23 3.57
CA ARG A 75 -10.16 12.42 2.26
C ARG A 75 -9.59 13.65 1.55
N GLU A 76 -9.56 14.78 2.23
CA GLU A 76 -9.00 16.03 1.69
C GLU A 76 -7.52 15.86 1.33
N THR A 77 -6.72 15.32 2.25
CA THR A 77 -5.28 15.10 2.06
C THR A 77 -5.00 14.23 0.84
N PHE A 78 -5.63 13.05 0.73
CA PHE A 78 -5.39 12.14 -0.38
C PHE A 78 -5.99 12.65 -1.71
N THR A 79 -7.07 13.44 -1.66
CA THR A 79 -7.58 14.14 -2.86
C THR A 79 -6.56 15.17 -3.37
N ASN A 80 -5.92 15.92 -2.47
CA ASN A 80 -4.86 16.87 -2.83
C ASN A 80 -3.63 16.17 -3.42
N LEU A 81 -3.32 14.96 -2.94
CA LEU A 81 -2.32 14.05 -3.49
C LEU A 81 -2.78 13.31 -4.77
N LYS A 82 -3.92 13.69 -5.35
CA LYS A 82 -4.46 13.17 -6.63
C LYS A 82 -4.86 11.69 -6.62
N TYR A 83 -5.13 11.12 -5.45
CA TYR A 83 -5.75 9.80 -5.36
C TYR A 83 -7.25 9.86 -5.66
N GLU A 84 -7.76 8.77 -6.23
CA GLU A 84 -9.20 8.52 -6.28
C GLU A 84 -9.64 8.03 -4.89
N VAL A 85 -10.24 8.92 -4.10
CA VAL A 85 -10.61 8.62 -2.71
C VAL A 85 -12.03 8.05 -2.60
N ARG A 86 -12.14 6.84 -2.05
CA ARG A 86 -13.41 6.16 -1.78
C ARG A 86 -13.59 5.95 -0.28
N ASN A 87 -14.47 6.75 0.34
CA ASN A 87 -14.85 6.59 1.73
C ASN A 87 -15.98 5.57 1.88
N LYS A 88 -15.88 4.70 2.88
CA LYS A 88 -16.88 3.72 3.31
C LYS A 88 -17.05 3.82 4.82
N ASN A 89 -18.29 3.78 5.30
CA ASN A 89 -18.59 3.94 6.71
C ASN A 89 -19.24 2.67 7.26
N ASP A 90 -18.92 2.34 8.50
CA ASP A 90 -19.60 1.31 9.32
C ASP A 90 -19.76 -0.04 8.61
N LEU A 91 -18.64 -0.57 8.08
CA LEU A 91 -18.60 -1.88 7.42
C LEU A 91 -18.46 -3.04 8.42
N THR A 92 -19.25 -4.08 8.20
CA THR A 92 -19.11 -5.40 8.82
C THR A 92 -17.82 -6.09 8.38
N CYS A 93 -17.44 -7.17 9.07
CA CYS A 93 -16.29 -7.99 8.71
C CYS A 93 -16.37 -8.50 7.27
N GLU A 94 -17.55 -8.96 6.89
CA GLU A 94 -17.86 -9.51 5.57
C GLU A 94 -17.72 -8.43 4.50
N GLU A 95 -18.30 -7.25 4.73
CA GLU A 95 -18.20 -6.12 3.80
C GLU A 95 -16.77 -5.60 3.64
N ILE A 96 -15.97 -5.58 4.71
CA ILE A 96 -14.54 -5.25 4.62
C ILE A 96 -13.84 -6.23 3.69
N LEU A 97 -14.01 -7.53 3.90
CA LEU A 97 -13.33 -8.56 3.10
C LEU A 97 -13.82 -8.56 1.65
N GLU A 98 -15.12 -8.36 1.42
CA GLU A 98 -15.70 -8.26 0.08
C GLU A 98 -15.17 -7.03 -0.66
N LEU A 99 -15.13 -5.87 -0.01
CA LEU A 99 -14.58 -4.64 -0.58
C LEU A 99 -13.10 -4.78 -0.93
N MET A 100 -12.29 -5.35 -0.04
CA MET A 100 -10.86 -5.54 -0.28
C MET A 100 -10.62 -6.52 -1.42
N ASN A 101 -11.38 -7.61 -1.48
CA ASN A 101 -11.35 -8.56 -2.58
C ASN A 101 -11.76 -7.90 -3.90
N SER A 102 -12.85 -7.12 -3.94
CA SER A 102 -13.31 -6.46 -5.16
C SER A 102 -12.29 -5.45 -5.66
N VAL A 103 -11.75 -4.61 -4.76
CA VAL A 103 -10.74 -3.61 -5.10
C VAL A 103 -9.45 -4.27 -5.59
N SER A 104 -9.02 -5.38 -4.99
CA SER A 104 -7.82 -6.11 -5.44
C SER A 104 -7.95 -6.70 -6.85
N LYS A 105 -9.19 -6.93 -7.32
CA LYS A 105 -9.50 -7.47 -8.65
C LYS A 105 -9.69 -6.39 -9.72
N GLU A 106 -9.72 -5.11 -9.36
CA GLU A 106 -9.68 -4.03 -10.34
C GLU A 106 -8.37 -4.02 -11.13
N ASP A 107 -8.39 -3.46 -12.34
CA ASP A 107 -7.17 -3.23 -13.10
C ASP A 107 -6.45 -1.97 -12.60
N HIS A 108 -5.32 -2.17 -11.91
CA HIS A 108 -4.46 -1.09 -11.42
C HIS A 108 -3.28 -0.78 -12.34
N SER A 109 -3.27 -1.28 -13.58
CA SER A 109 -2.11 -1.16 -14.48
C SER A 109 -1.70 0.30 -14.73
N LYS A 110 -2.69 1.20 -14.77
CA LYS A 110 -2.50 2.66 -14.95
C LYS A 110 -2.31 3.45 -13.65
N ARG A 111 -2.32 2.79 -12.49
CA ARG A 111 -2.19 3.41 -11.17
C ARG A 111 -0.77 3.26 -10.65
N SER A 112 -0.21 4.30 -10.04
CA SER A 112 1.14 4.29 -9.46
C SER A 112 1.22 3.48 -8.17
N SER A 113 0.18 3.53 -7.34
CA SER A 113 0.17 2.96 -5.98
C SER A 113 -1.22 2.55 -5.52
N PHE A 114 -1.30 2.00 -4.31
CA PHE A 114 -2.55 1.74 -3.60
C PHE A 114 -2.43 2.20 -2.14
N VAL A 115 -3.47 2.83 -1.62
CA VAL A 115 -3.60 3.24 -0.22
C VAL A 115 -4.90 2.67 0.36
N CYS A 116 -4.81 2.08 1.54
CA CYS A 116 -5.95 1.71 2.36
C CYS A 116 -5.77 2.31 3.77
N VAL A 117 -6.78 3.04 4.23
CA VAL A 117 -6.84 3.62 5.57
C VAL A 117 -7.94 2.92 6.35
N LEU A 118 -7.58 2.38 7.51
CA LEU A 118 -8.49 1.66 8.41
C LEU A 118 -8.64 2.46 9.70
N LEU A 119 -9.84 3.00 9.94
CA LEU A 119 -10.19 3.72 11.17
C LEU A 119 -11.23 2.88 11.93
N SER A 120 -10.83 2.17 12.97
CA SER A 120 -11.75 1.29 13.72
C SER A 120 -11.27 1.01 15.15
N HIS A 121 -11.95 0.12 15.86
CA HIS A 121 -11.35 -0.62 16.96
C HIS A 121 -10.38 -1.67 16.42
N GLY A 122 -9.40 -2.06 17.22
CA GLY A 122 -8.39 -3.04 16.83
C GLY A 122 -7.42 -3.35 17.94
N ASP A 123 -6.58 -4.33 17.66
CA ASP A 123 -5.48 -4.77 18.52
C ASP A 123 -4.36 -5.30 17.62
N GLU A 124 -3.30 -5.86 18.19
CA GLU A 124 -2.18 -6.43 17.44
C GLU A 124 -2.65 -7.43 16.37
N GLY A 125 -2.46 -7.06 15.10
CA GLY A 125 -2.83 -7.87 13.95
C GLY A 125 -4.34 -7.92 13.64
N ILE A 126 -5.19 -7.18 14.35
CA ILE A 126 -6.65 -7.26 14.23
C ILE A 126 -7.27 -5.88 14.00
N ILE A 127 -8.25 -5.82 13.09
CA ILE A 127 -9.14 -4.67 12.88
C ILE A 127 -10.59 -5.12 13.06
N PHE A 128 -11.44 -4.31 13.69
CA PHE A 128 -12.84 -4.64 13.86
C PHE A 128 -13.70 -4.15 12.69
N GLY A 129 -14.49 -5.04 12.12
CA GLY A 129 -15.75 -4.68 11.47
C GLY A 129 -16.79 -4.28 12.52
N THR A 130 -17.93 -3.74 12.08
CA THR A 130 -19.00 -3.34 13.01
C THR A 130 -19.56 -4.50 13.83
N ASN A 131 -19.41 -5.74 13.37
CA ASN A 131 -19.93 -6.95 14.00
C ASN A 131 -18.87 -7.86 14.65
N GLY A 132 -17.56 -7.59 14.50
CA GLY A 132 -16.52 -8.48 15.02
C GLY A 132 -15.11 -8.20 14.50
N PRO A 133 -14.12 -9.07 14.80
CA PRO A 133 -12.73 -8.89 14.39
C PRO A 133 -12.40 -9.50 13.03
N VAL A 134 -11.47 -8.87 12.32
CA VAL A 134 -10.85 -9.32 11.07
C VAL A 134 -9.33 -9.31 11.22
N ASP A 135 -8.67 -10.40 10.82
CA ASP A 135 -7.20 -10.46 10.77
C ASP A 135 -6.68 -9.52 9.66
N LEU A 136 -5.79 -8.60 10.02
CA LEU A 136 -5.16 -7.66 9.09
C LEU A 136 -4.42 -8.36 7.95
N ARG A 137 -3.93 -9.59 8.17
CA ARG A 137 -3.31 -10.42 7.12
C ARG A 137 -4.31 -10.86 6.06
N LYS A 138 -5.59 -11.04 6.40
CA LYS A 138 -6.63 -11.33 5.40
C LYS A 138 -6.91 -10.10 4.54
N VAL A 139 -6.98 -8.92 5.16
CA VAL A 139 -7.19 -7.64 4.45
C VAL A 139 -6.02 -7.32 3.51
N THR A 140 -4.79 -7.37 4.02
CA THR A 140 -3.58 -7.09 3.23
C THR A 140 -3.25 -8.20 2.22
N GLY A 141 -3.66 -9.44 2.52
CA GLY A 141 -3.41 -10.62 1.71
C GLY A 141 -3.93 -10.54 0.28
N PHE A 142 -5.08 -9.86 0.06
CA PHE A 142 -5.63 -9.62 -1.28
C PHE A 142 -4.68 -8.83 -2.20
N PHE A 143 -3.78 -8.03 -1.63
CA PHE A 143 -2.88 -7.14 -2.37
C PHE A 143 -1.44 -7.69 -2.50
N ARG A 144 -1.21 -8.95 -2.14
CA ARG A 144 0.08 -9.61 -2.40
C ARG A 144 0.34 -9.70 -3.91
N GLY A 145 1.61 -9.70 -4.30
CA GLY A 145 2.01 -9.67 -5.72
C GLY A 145 1.64 -10.92 -6.54
N ASP A 146 1.26 -12.02 -5.88
CA ASP A 146 0.69 -13.21 -6.52
C ASP A 146 -0.83 -13.09 -6.77
N TYR A 147 -1.55 -12.31 -5.96
CA TYR A 147 -3.01 -12.14 -6.05
C TYR A 147 -3.43 -10.89 -6.85
N CYS A 148 -2.76 -9.76 -6.64
CA CYS A 148 -3.04 -8.49 -7.33
C CYS A 148 -1.89 -8.13 -8.28
N ARG A 149 -1.88 -8.77 -9.45
CA ARG A 149 -0.75 -8.66 -10.42
C ARG A 149 -0.49 -7.23 -10.87
N SER A 150 -1.53 -6.43 -11.13
CA SER A 150 -1.41 -5.04 -11.59
C SER A 150 -0.80 -4.07 -10.56
N LEU A 151 -0.64 -4.50 -9.30
CA LEU A 151 0.06 -3.79 -8.22
C LEU A 151 1.42 -4.42 -7.84
N THR A 152 1.91 -5.41 -8.61
CA THR A 152 3.24 -5.98 -8.41
C THR A 152 4.32 -4.92 -8.65
N GLY A 153 5.30 -4.82 -7.76
CA GLY A 153 6.35 -3.79 -7.85
C GLY A 153 5.92 -2.36 -7.48
N LYS A 154 4.62 -2.13 -7.23
CA LYS A 154 4.06 -0.82 -6.84
C LYS A 154 3.88 -0.72 -5.32
N PRO A 155 4.02 0.46 -4.70
CA PRO A 155 3.85 0.62 -3.27
C PRO A 155 2.39 0.41 -2.85
N LYS A 156 2.19 -0.32 -1.74
CA LYS A 156 0.90 -0.65 -1.13
C LYS A 156 0.93 -0.18 0.32
N LEU A 157 0.24 0.91 0.62
CA LEU A 157 0.29 1.56 1.91
C LEU A 157 -0.98 1.22 2.70
N PHE A 158 -0.80 0.67 3.90
CA PHE A 158 -1.88 0.44 4.86
C PHE A 158 -1.66 1.35 6.06
N ILE A 159 -2.56 2.31 6.26
CA ILE A 159 -2.53 3.26 7.37
C ILE A 159 -3.61 2.83 8.35
N ILE A 160 -3.22 2.52 9.58
CA ILE A 160 -4.09 1.85 10.55
C ILE A 160 -4.19 2.71 11.81
N GLN A 161 -5.37 3.27 12.04
CA GLN A 161 -5.72 3.95 13.29
C GLN A 161 -6.70 3.08 14.06
N VAL A 162 -6.23 2.47 15.14
CA VAL A 162 -7.04 1.59 15.98
C VAL A 162 -7.12 2.06 17.42
N THR A 163 -8.27 1.84 18.03
CA THR A 163 -8.48 2.02 19.48
C THR A 163 -8.70 0.66 20.12
N ILE A 164 -7.94 0.33 21.16
CA ILE A 164 -8.03 -0.95 21.85
C ILE A 164 -9.37 -1.05 22.60
N PRO A 165 -10.20 -2.09 22.35
CA PRO A 165 -11.44 -2.28 23.07
C PRO A 165 -11.22 -2.39 24.58
N GLY A 166 -11.96 -1.62 25.38
CA GLY A 166 -11.91 -1.69 26.85
C GLY A 166 -10.82 -0.83 27.50
N GLU A 167 -9.93 -0.20 26.72
CA GLU A 167 -9.06 0.84 27.26
C GLU A 167 -9.86 2.13 27.38
N ILE A 168 -10.24 2.49 28.62
CA ILE A 168 -10.82 3.79 28.91
C ILE A 168 -9.79 4.83 28.49
N GLN A 169 -10.08 5.63 27.45
CA GLN A 169 -9.36 6.87 27.24
C GLN A 169 -9.52 7.68 28.54
N ARG A 170 -8.49 7.69 29.38
CA ARG A 170 -8.38 8.67 30.44
C ARG A 170 -8.33 10.02 29.73
N MET A 171 -9.46 10.70 29.71
CA MET A 171 -9.51 12.10 29.31
C MET A 171 -8.79 12.88 30.40
N ASP A 172 -7.47 12.97 30.29
CA ASP A 172 -6.73 14.00 30.99
C ASP A 172 -7.10 15.32 30.31
N PRO A 173 -7.71 16.29 31.03
CA PRO A 173 -8.07 17.56 30.45
C PRO A 173 -6.78 18.35 30.15
N GLY A 174 -6.25 18.22 28.94
CA GLY A 174 -5.18 19.11 28.44
C GLY A 174 -4.05 18.51 27.61
N SER A 175 -4.04 17.21 27.26
CA SER A 175 -2.91 16.65 26.51
C SER A 175 -3.15 16.64 24.99
N SER A 176 -2.41 17.47 24.25
CA SER A 176 -2.28 17.38 22.81
C SER A 176 -1.64 16.03 22.45
N SER A 177 -2.33 15.21 21.66
CA SER A 177 -1.83 13.90 21.25
C SER A 177 -0.71 14.04 20.23
N HIS A 178 0.50 14.27 20.71
CA HIS A 178 1.72 13.85 20.01
C HIS A 178 1.97 12.39 20.37
N PHE A 179 1.69 11.47 19.44
CA PHE A 179 2.42 10.21 19.39
C PHE A 179 2.49 9.70 17.96
N VAL A 180 3.59 10.05 17.30
CA VAL A 180 4.24 9.17 16.32
C VAL A 180 5.16 8.31 17.17
N ARG A 181 5.04 6.98 17.08
CA ARG A 181 6.19 6.12 17.35
C ARG A 181 6.42 5.21 16.14
N CYS A 182 7.67 5.28 15.72
CA CYS A 182 8.30 4.71 14.55
C CYS A 182 8.14 3.19 14.46
#